data_AF-A0A9K3KJP2-F1
#
_entry.id   AF-A0A9K3KJP2-F1
#
_cell.length_a   1.000
_cell.length_b   1.000
_cell.length_c   1.000
_cell.angle_alpha   90.00
_cell.angle_beta   90.00
_cell.angle_gamma   90.00
#
_symmetry.space_group_name_H-M   'P 1'
#
loop_
_entity.id
_entity.type
_entity.pdbx_description
1 polymer ?
#
loop_
_entity_poly.entity_id
_entity_poly.type
_entity_poly.pdbx_seq_one_letter_code
_entity_poly.pdbx_strand_id
1 'polypeptide(L)'
;MAIIYEALLTVVQTRQKEHESLQDYTKRFRVVQEVFESHVSDSGGPINLKKIIKKMTSYDESNTKKIEEQNKTANDQLMAYIYLANANRSKYGGLFKGLNTQYSLGNNQFPKTINEASDVLSSYKPDNSYKNKDDQDKSDKKKEKTNKEKEMDSEELKLSFAQMEGRCYCCGQKGHYSHKCRQRDKPKEEWAIHQSDAQEAEDKPEAQQHVQLEQDSEDKAEGHKFTARLIQI
;
A
#
# COMPACT_ATOMS: atom_id res chain seq x y z
N MET A 1 -7.31 23.28 -30.67
CA MET A 1 -8.30 22.52 -29.88
C MET A 1 -7.70 21.29 -29.19
N ALA A 2 -7.08 20.34 -29.91
CA ALA A 2 -6.46 19.16 -29.27
C ALA A 2 -5.44 19.51 -28.17
N ILE A 3 -4.54 20.47 -28.44
CA ILE A 3 -3.51 20.91 -27.48
C ILE A 3 -4.11 21.48 -26.19
N ILE A 4 -5.16 22.30 -26.30
CA ILE A 4 -5.86 22.88 -25.15
C ILE A 4 -6.52 21.78 -24.31
N TYR A 5 -7.14 20.80 -24.99
CA TYR A 5 -7.74 19.65 -24.33
C TYR A 5 -6.70 18.81 -23.58
N GLU A 6 -5.56 18.50 -24.20
CA GLU A 6 -4.47 17.77 -23.55
C GLU A 6 -3.91 18.54 -22.35
N ALA A 7 -3.70 19.85 -22.48
CA ALA A 7 -3.23 20.69 -21.38
C ALA A 7 -4.22 20.71 -20.21
N LEU A 8 -5.52 20.85 -20.50
CA LEU A 8 -6.59 20.79 -19.49
C LEU A 8 -6.61 19.45 -18.77
N LEU A 9 -6.58 18.35 -19.53
CA LEU A 9 -6.52 17.00 -18.96
C LEU A 9 -5.29 16.86 -18.07
N THR A 10 -4.13 17.33 -18.53
CA THR A 10 -2.88 17.21 -17.79
C THR A 10 -2.98 17.94 -16.45
N VAL A 11 -3.50 19.18 -16.41
CA VAL A 11 -3.72 19.91 -15.14
C VAL A 11 -4.69 19.16 -14.23
N VAL A 12 -5.83 18.74 -14.76
CA VAL A 12 -6.89 18.07 -13.98
C VAL A 12 -6.47 16.68 -13.48
N GLN A 13 -5.55 16.01 -14.18
CA GLN A 13 -5.08 14.66 -13.84
C GLN A 13 -3.72 14.65 -13.14
N THR A 14 -3.11 15.81 -12.90
CA THR A 14 -1.82 15.92 -12.19
C THR A 14 -2.00 15.58 -10.72
N ARG A 15 -1.87 14.28 -10.40
CA ARG A 15 -1.94 13.71 -9.05
C ARG A 15 -0.58 13.61 -8.39
N GLN A 16 -0.55 13.78 -7.07
CA GLN A 16 0.63 13.51 -6.26
C GLN A 16 0.91 12.00 -6.24
N LYS A 17 2.11 11.58 -6.61
CA LYS A 17 2.50 10.16 -6.58
C LYS A 17 2.74 9.69 -5.13
N GLU A 18 2.67 8.39 -4.87
CA GLU A 18 2.78 7.85 -3.49
C GLU A 18 4.07 8.25 -2.77
N HIS A 19 5.19 8.22 -3.48
CA HIS A 19 6.52 8.54 -2.98
C HIS A 19 7.01 9.94 -3.36
N GLU A 20 6.15 10.78 -3.94
CA GLU A 20 6.52 12.14 -4.32
C GLU A 20 6.36 13.10 -3.14
N SER A 21 7.38 13.93 -2.90
CA SER A 21 7.33 14.96 -1.87
C SER A 21 6.25 15.99 -2.21
N LEU A 22 5.70 16.67 -1.20
CA LEU A 22 4.72 17.74 -1.44
C LEU A 22 5.34 18.86 -2.29
N GLN A 23 6.62 19.19 -2.06
CA GLN A 23 7.31 20.25 -2.78
C GLN A 23 7.48 19.93 -4.27
N ASP A 24 7.86 18.70 -4.61
CA ASP A 24 8.03 18.29 -6.00
C ASP A 24 6.68 18.23 -6.72
N TYR A 25 5.64 17.76 -6.02
CA TYR A 25 4.28 17.82 -6.52
C TYR A 25 3.83 19.24 -6.82
N THR A 26 4.03 20.19 -5.89
CA THR A 26 3.69 21.61 -6.10
C THR A 26 4.42 22.20 -7.30
N LYS A 27 5.72 21.94 -7.44
CA LYS A 27 6.51 22.40 -8.58
C LYS A 27 5.95 21.86 -9.89
N ARG A 28 5.69 20.55 -9.95
CA ARG A 28 5.15 19.90 -11.15
C ARG A 28 3.78 20.47 -11.50
N PHE A 29 2.88 20.61 -10.53
CA PHE A 29 1.56 21.18 -10.74
C PHE A 29 1.61 22.60 -11.32
N ARG A 30 2.48 23.47 -10.77
CA ARG A 30 2.65 24.85 -11.29
C ARG A 30 3.13 24.87 -12.74
N VAL A 31 4.09 24.02 -13.10
CA VAL A 31 4.55 23.92 -14.49
C VAL A 31 3.38 23.52 -15.41
N VAL A 32 2.56 22.54 -15.01
CA VAL A 32 1.42 22.14 -15.83
C VAL A 32 0.36 23.25 -15.93
N GLN A 33 0.11 23.97 -14.82
CA GLN A 33 -0.79 25.12 -14.80
C GLN A 33 -0.31 26.22 -15.77
N GLU A 34 0.96 26.60 -15.72
CA GLU A 34 1.55 27.61 -16.61
C GLU A 34 1.41 27.22 -18.09
N VAL A 35 1.69 25.95 -18.41
CA VAL A 35 1.49 25.41 -19.77
C VAL A 35 0.03 25.53 -20.18
N PHE A 36 -0.91 25.16 -19.31
CA PHE A 36 -2.33 25.27 -19.59
C PHE A 36 -2.80 26.72 -19.77
N GLU A 37 -2.38 27.64 -18.91
CA GLU A 37 -2.71 29.07 -19.00
C GLU A 37 -2.16 29.68 -20.30
N SER A 38 -0.98 29.26 -20.76
CA SER A 38 -0.40 29.66 -22.04
C SER A 38 -1.22 29.25 -23.27
N HIS A 39 -2.05 28.21 -23.13
CA HIS A 39 -2.88 27.71 -24.23
C HIS A 39 -4.31 28.27 -24.21
N VAL A 40 -4.77 28.83 -23.09
CA VAL A 40 -6.15 29.34 -22.93
C VAL A 40 -6.24 30.86 -23.12
N SER A 41 -5.16 31.60 -22.92
CA SER A 41 -5.10 33.02 -23.30
C SER A 41 -3.84 33.34 -24.10
N ASP A 42 -3.98 34.23 -25.09
CA ASP A 42 -2.86 34.69 -25.93
C ASP A 42 -1.73 35.35 -25.12
N SER A 43 -2.02 35.76 -23.88
CA SER A 43 -1.11 36.38 -22.93
C SER A 43 -0.63 35.47 -21.80
N GLY A 44 -1.00 34.18 -21.79
CA GLY A 44 -0.66 33.25 -20.71
C GLY A 44 -1.32 33.63 -19.37
N GLY A 45 -2.65 33.59 -19.36
CA GLY A 45 -3.48 34.12 -18.28
C GLY A 45 -4.62 33.21 -17.87
N PRO A 46 -5.38 33.62 -16.84
CA PRO A 46 -6.41 32.79 -16.22
C PRO A 46 -7.53 32.45 -17.20
N ILE A 47 -8.15 31.28 -17.02
CA ILE A 47 -9.39 30.96 -17.73
C ILE A 47 -10.43 32.03 -17.39
N ASN A 48 -11.11 32.55 -18.42
CA ASN A 48 -12.17 33.51 -18.21
C ASN A 48 -13.46 32.84 -17.67
N LEU A 49 -13.69 32.96 -16.36
CA LEU A 49 -14.80 32.33 -15.64
C LEU A 49 -15.99 33.30 -15.47
N LYS A 50 -16.45 33.92 -16.58
CA LYS A 50 -17.48 34.99 -16.59
C LYS A 50 -18.69 34.71 -15.70
N LYS A 51 -19.26 33.51 -15.77
CA LYS A 51 -20.47 33.14 -15.00
C LYS A 51 -20.23 33.10 -13.49
N ILE A 52 -19.02 32.71 -13.06
CA ILE A 52 -18.64 32.66 -11.65
C ILE A 52 -18.45 34.08 -11.13
N ILE A 53 -17.80 34.92 -11.93
CA ILE A 53 -17.48 36.31 -11.58
C ILE A 53 -18.73 37.18 -11.51
N LYS A 54 -19.69 36.99 -12.42
CA LYS A 54 -21.00 37.67 -12.37
C LYS A 54 -21.78 37.41 -11.07
N LYS A 55 -21.49 36.30 -10.37
CA LYS A 55 -22.10 35.98 -9.07
C LYS A 55 -21.33 36.56 -7.89
N MET A 56 -20.13 37.10 -8.10
CA MET A 56 -19.36 37.76 -7.03
C MET A 56 -20.02 39.09 -6.70
N THR A 57 -20.11 39.40 -5.40
CA THR A 57 -20.80 40.58 -4.84
C THR A 57 -20.29 41.92 -5.36
N SER A 58 -19.08 41.94 -5.92
CA SER A 58 -18.40 43.16 -6.36
C SER A 58 -18.33 43.30 -7.88
N TYR A 59 -19.08 42.50 -8.65
CA TYR A 59 -19.05 42.55 -10.11
C TYR A 59 -19.54 43.88 -10.66
N ASP A 60 -18.76 44.48 -11.54
CA ASP A 60 -19.08 45.70 -12.26
C ASP A 60 -18.67 45.51 -13.72
N GLU A 61 -19.65 45.49 -14.62
CA GLU A 61 -19.45 45.24 -16.06
C GLU A 61 -18.67 46.37 -16.74
N SER A 62 -18.64 47.56 -16.13
CA SER A 62 -17.92 48.73 -16.67
C SER A 62 -16.45 48.80 -16.24
N ASN A 63 -16.06 48.02 -15.22
CA ASN A 63 -14.71 48.08 -14.65
C ASN A 63 -13.85 46.89 -15.10
N THR A 64 -13.17 47.06 -16.23
CA THR A 64 -12.31 46.03 -16.83
C THR A 64 -11.25 45.49 -15.88
N LYS A 65 -10.60 46.36 -15.08
CA LYS A 65 -9.55 45.95 -14.13
C LYS A 65 -10.11 45.04 -13.03
N LYS A 66 -11.26 45.40 -12.49
CA LYS A 66 -11.93 44.62 -11.44
C LYS A 66 -12.38 43.25 -11.96
N ILE A 67 -12.87 43.21 -13.20
CA ILE A 67 -13.22 41.96 -13.87
C ILE A 67 -11.99 41.07 -14.03
N GLU A 68 -10.85 41.63 -14.38
CA GLU A 68 -9.58 40.90 -14.52
C GLU A 68 -9.09 40.34 -13.17
N GLU A 69 -9.12 41.14 -12.11
CA GLU A 69 -8.78 40.70 -10.74
C GLU A 69 -9.71 39.58 -10.25
N GLN A 70 -11.01 39.69 -10.51
CA GLN A 70 -11.99 38.66 -10.16
C GLN A 70 -11.81 37.38 -11.00
N ASN A 71 -11.44 37.51 -12.27
CA ASN A 71 -11.06 36.36 -13.12
C ASN A 71 -9.87 35.63 -12.54
N LYS A 72 -8.81 36.37 -12.20
CA LYS A 72 -7.61 35.80 -11.58
C LYS A 72 -7.97 35.09 -10.28
N THR A 73 -8.74 35.73 -9.41
CA THR A 73 -9.18 35.15 -8.14
C THR A 73 -9.99 33.86 -8.35
N ALA A 74 -10.91 33.84 -9.31
CA ALA A 74 -11.70 32.64 -9.61
C ALA A 74 -10.85 31.50 -10.17
N ASN A 75 -9.87 31.82 -11.02
CA ASN A 75 -8.93 30.85 -11.58
C ASN A 75 -8.01 30.28 -10.48
N ASP A 76 -7.45 31.14 -9.62
CA ASP A 76 -6.62 30.73 -8.49
C ASP A 76 -7.37 29.76 -7.57
N GLN A 77 -8.65 30.04 -7.28
CA GLN A 77 -9.52 29.15 -6.51
C GLN A 77 -9.75 27.80 -7.20
N LEU A 78 -9.99 27.82 -8.52
CA LEU A 78 -10.16 26.60 -9.29
C LEU A 78 -8.87 25.75 -9.26
N MET A 79 -7.71 26.36 -9.48
CA MET A 79 -6.42 25.68 -9.47
C MET A 79 -6.06 25.15 -8.08
N ALA A 80 -6.33 25.92 -7.03
CA ALA A 80 -6.18 25.49 -5.64
C ALA A 80 -7.04 24.27 -5.32
N TYR A 81 -8.30 24.25 -5.79
CA TYR A 81 -9.19 23.12 -5.60
C TYR A 81 -8.71 21.87 -6.35
N ILE A 82 -8.31 22.00 -7.62
CA ILE A 82 -7.78 20.89 -8.42
C ILE A 82 -6.51 20.32 -7.76
N TYR A 83 -5.58 21.19 -7.37
CA TYR A 83 -4.35 20.82 -6.66
C TYR A 83 -4.65 20.04 -5.37
N LEU A 84 -5.56 20.54 -4.53
CA LEU A 84 -5.94 19.89 -3.29
C LEU A 84 -6.66 18.54 -3.53
N ALA A 85 -7.55 18.48 -4.54
CA ALA A 85 -8.28 17.27 -4.89
C ALA A 85 -7.37 16.16 -5.46
N ASN A 86 -6.23 16.53 -6.01
CA ASN A 86 -5.25 15.62 -6.60
C ASN A 86 -4.07 15.30 -5.68
N ALA A 87 -4.01 15.92 -4.49
CA ALA A 87 -3.07 15.56 -3.44
C ALA A 87 -3.27 14.09 -3.00
N ASN A 88 -2.24 13.50 -2.40
CA ASN A 88 -2.23 12.09 -2.04
C ASN A 88 -3.40 11.73 -1.10
N ARG A 89 -4.36 10.94 -1.60
CA ARG A 89 -5.60 10.57 -0.89
C ARG A 89 -5.36 9.70 0.34
N SER A 90 -4.34 8.86 0.31
CA SER A 90 -3.93 8.03 1.46
C SER A 90 -3.48 8.92 2.63
N LYS A 91 -2.75 10.01 2.34
CA LYS A 91 -2.27 10.95 3.37
C LYS A 91 -3.32 11.99 3.77
N TYR A 92 -4.03 12.56 2.80
CA TYR A 92 -4.87 13.76 2.99
C TYR A 92 -6.37 13.50 2.88
N GLY A 93 -6.79 12.24 2.77
CA GLY A 93 -8.20 11.87 2.62
C GLY A 93 -9.10 12.38 3.75
N GLY A 94 -8.61 12.32 4.99
CA GLY A 94 -9.31 12.83 6.17
C GLY A 94 -9.52 14.35 6.12
N LEU A 95 -8.48 15.11 5.77
CA LEU A 95 -8.55 16.56 5.56
C LEU A 95 -9.62 16.91 4.53
N PHE A 96 -9.58 16.26 3.35
CA PHE A 96 -10.52 16.57 2.28
C PHE A 96 -11.97 16.22 2.66
N LYS A 97 -12.17 15.11 3.40
CA LYS A 97 -13.49 14.77 3.96
C LYS A 97 -13.97 15.85 4.93
N GLY A 98 -13.10 16.33 5.82
CA GLY A 98 -13.40 17.42 6.74
C GLY A 98 -13.83 18.71 6.03
N LEU A 99 -13.09 19.11 5.00
CA LEU A 99 -13.42 20.28 4.18
C LEU A 99 -14.77 20.14 3.48
N ASN A 100 -15.06 18.97 2.88
CA ASN A 100 -16.37 18.71 2.27
C ASN A 100 -17.51 18.76 3.28
N THR A 101 -17.32 18.22 4.48
CA THR A 101 -18.30 18.31 5.56
C THR A 101 -18.57 19.77 5.94
N GLN A 102 -17.51 20.56 6.17
CA GLN A 102 -17.64 21.99 6.50
C GLN A 102 -18.38 22.75 5.40
N TYR A 103 -18.03 22.49 4.13
CA TYR A 103 -18.70 23.12 3.00
C TYR A 103 -20.20 22.79 2.94
N SER A 104 -20.57 21.54 3.24
CA SER A 104 -21.97 21.11 3.29
C SER A 104 -22.76 21.79 4.41
N LEU A 105 -22.09 22.22 5.48
CA LEU A 105 -22.67 23.00 6.58
C LEU A 105 -22.71 24.51 6.27
N GLY A 106 -22.32 24.94 5.08
CA GLY A 106 -22.24 26.35 4.68
C GLY A 106 -20.91 27.04 5.03
N ASN A 107 -19.97 26.33 5.67
CA ASN A 107 -18.66 26.85 6.04
C ASN A 107 -17.64 26.55 4.94
N ASN A 108 -17.44 27.49 4.02
CA ASN A 108 -16.44 27.32 2.97
C ASN A 108 -15.02 27.63 3.48
N GLN A 109 -14.28 26.58 3.87
CA GLN A 109 -12.90 26.63 4.34
C GLN A 109 -11.89 26.13 3.29
N PHE A 110 -12.30 26.02 2.02
CA PHE A 110 -11.37 25.62 0.97
C PHE A 110 -10.30 26.70 0.74
N PRO A 111 -9.02 26.31 0.60
CA PRO A 111 -7.96 27.23 0.22
C PRO A 111 -8.26 27.94 -1.10
N LYS A 112 -7.86 29.20 -1.21
CA LYS A 112 -8.12 30.02 -2.41
C LYS A 112 -6.94 30.07 -3.36
N THR A 113 -5.75 29.71 -2.90
CA THR A 113 -4.51 29.69 -3.70
C THR A 113 -3.76 28.38 -3.52
N ILE A 114 -2.89 28.03 -4.47
CA ILE A 114 -2.03 26.83 -4.38
C ILE A 114 -1.10 26.91 -3.17
N ASN A 115 -0.65 28.11 -2.79
CA ASN A 115 0.21 28.30 -1.62
C ASN A 115 -0.55 27.97 -0.34
N GLU A 116 -1.74 28.55 -0.15
CA GLU A 116 -2.59 28.22 0.99
C GLU A 116 -2.92 26.73 1.02
N ALA A 117 -3.21 26.11 -0.13
CA ALA A 117 -3.45 24.68 -0.19
C ALA A 117 -2.20 23.87 0.20
N SER A 118 -1.02 24.26 -0.26
CA SER A 118 0.26 23.64 0.12
C SER A 118 0.55 23.81 1.61
N ASP A 119 0.22 24.96 2.21
CA ASP A 119 0.40 25.23 3.63
C ASP A 119 -0.56 24.40 4.49
N VAL A 120 -1.81 24.26 4.05
CA VAL A 120 -2.79 23.36 4.69
C VAL A 120 -2.33 21.90 4.60
N LEU A 121 -1.82 21.46 3.44
CA LEU A 121 -1.30 20.10 3.26
C LEU A 121 -0.03 19.84 4.08
N SER A 122 0.84 20.84 4.25
CA SER A 122 2.08 20.68 5.02
C SER A 122 1.84 20.67 6.53
N SER A 123 0.85 21.43 7.01
CA SER A 123 0.47 21.49 8.42
C SER A 123 -0.44 20.34 8.86
N TYR A 124 -1.10 19.66 7.92
CA TYR A 124 -2.01 18.56 8.22
C TYR A 124 -1.28 17.34 8.80
N LYS A 125 -1.75 16.89 9.97
CA LYS A 125 -1.36 15.63 10.59
C LYS A 125 -2.47 14.61 10.38
N PRO A 126 -2.24 13.52 9.63
CA PRO A 126 -3.22 12.45 9.50
C PRO A 126 -3.56 11.90 10.87
N ASP A 127 -4.85 11.71 11.15
CA ASP A 127 -5.27 11.04 12.36
C ASP A 127 -4.77 9.58 12.34
N ASN A 128 -4.27 9.10 13.48
CA ASN A 128 -3.78 7.73 13.64
C ASN A 128 -4.88 6.67 13.38
N SER A 129 -6.14 7.06 13.23
CA SER A 129 -7.21 6.21 12.69
C SER A 129 -6.86 5.59 11.32
N TYR A 130 -5.93 6.16 10.55
CA TYR A 130 -5.44 5.57 9.30
C TYR A 130 -4.54 4.34 9.50
N LYS A 131 -3.99 4.12 10.69
CA LYS A 131 -3.06 3.00 10.95
C LYS A 131 -3.73 1.66 11.20
N ASN A 132 -5.04 1.60 11.45
CA ASN A 132 -5.69 0.36 11.88
C ASN A 132 -6.92 0.02 11.04
N LYS A 133 -6.73 -0.31 9.75
CA LYS A 133 -7.76 -1.06 9.01
C LYS A 133 -7.44 -2.53 8.84
N ASP A 134 -6.18 -2.95 9.02
CA ASP A 134 -5.83 -4.37 9.07
C ASP A 134 -6.11 -5.00 10.45
N ASP A 135 -6.17 -4.19 11.52
CA ASP A 135 -6.43 -4.69 12.88
C ASP A 135 -7.92 -4.63 13.29
N GLN A 136 -8.75 -3.86 12.62
CA GLN A 136 -10.15 -3.67 13.03
C GLN A 136 -11.10 -4.75 12.51
N ASP A 137 -10.71 -5.53 11.48
CA ASP A 137 -11.47 -6.70 11.03
C ASP A 137 -11.26 -7.94 11.94
N LYS A 138 -10.38 -7.83 12.95
CA LYS A 138 -10.21 -8.85 13.99
C LYS A 138 -11.01 -8.59 15.28
N SER A 139 -11.48 -7.37 15.53
CA SER A 139 -12.15 -7.04 16.79
C SER A 139 -13.67 -7.29 16.77
N ASP A 140 -14.33 -7.20 15.61
CA ASP A 140 -15.79 -7.40 15.52
C ASP A 140 -16.21 -8.89 15.44
N LYS A 141 -15.28 -9.81 15.12
CA LYS A 141 -15.53 -11.26 15.24
C LYS A 141 -15.39 -11.81 16.66
N LYS A 142 -14.92 -11.01 17.63
CA LYS A 142 -14.62 -11.49 18.99
C LYS A 142 -15.73 -11.25 20.02
N LYS A 143 -16.84 -10.60 19.66
CA LYS A 143 -17.94 -10.29 20.60
C LYS A 143 -19.08 -11.30 20.68
N GLU A 144 -19.05 -12.38 19.90
CA GLU A 144 -20.14 -13.38 19.88
C GLU A 144 -19.76 -14.75 20.48
N LYS A 145 -18.64 -14.85 21.21
CA LYS A 145 -18.27 -16.07 21.95
C LYS A 145 -17.80 -15.77 23.37
N THR A 146 -18.64 -15.13 24.15
CA THR A 146 -18.56 -15.18 25.62
C THR A 146 -19.46 -16.31 26.09
N ASN A 147 -18.89 -17.52 26.22
CA ASN A 147 -19.18 -18.49 27.29
C ASN A 147 -18.49 -19.83 27.00
N LYS A 148 -17.19 -19.91 27.32
CA LYS A 148 -16.64 -20.90 28.26
C LYS A 148 -15.12 -20.74 28.33
N GLU A 149 -14.68 -20.48 29.54
CA GLU A 149 -13.31 -20.54 30.02
C GLU A 149 -12.66 -21.88 29.67
N LYS A 150 -11.42 -21.87 29.19
CA LYS A 150 -10.25 -22.16 30.04
C LYS A 150 -8.95 -21.98 29.27
N GLU A 151 -7.98 -21.51 30.02
CA GLU A 151 -6.58 -21.27 29.67
C GLU A 151 -5.92 -22.45 28.98
N MET A 152 -5.18 -22.20 27.90
CA MET A 152 -3.84 -22.77 27.75
C MET A 152 -3.00 -21.93 26.80
N ASP A 153 -1.73 -21.91 27.15
CA ASP A 153 -0.64 -21.08 26.70
C ASP A 153 -0.42 -21.11 25.19
N SER A 154 0.06 -19.98 24.68
CA SER A 154 0.28 -19.71 23.27
C SER A 154 1.62 -20.27 22.81
N GLU A 155 1.62 -21.50 22.30
CA GLU A 155 2.67 -21.92 21.37
C GLU A 155 2.27 -21.60 19.93
N GLU A 156 3.02 -20.65 19.38
CA GLU A 156 3.07 -20.24 17.98
C GLU A 156 3.23 -21.49 17.07
N LEU A 157 2.12 -21.99 16.52
CA LEU A 157 2.09 -23.04 15.50
C LEU A 157 2.80 -22.56 14.22
N LYS A 158 4.12 -22.69 14.19
CA LYS A 158 4.95 -22.66 12.98
C LYS A 158 4.66 -23.94 12.20
N LEU A 159 3.56 -23.94 11.45
CA LEU A 159 3.32 -24.99 10.45
C LEU A 159 4.43 -24.92 9.40
N SER A 160 5.34 -25.90 9.45
CA SER A 160 6.42 -26.09 8.49
C SER A 160 5.82 -26.33 7.10
N PHE A 161 5.88 -25.31 6.25
CA PHE A 161 5.37 -25.31 4.88
C PHE A 161 5.98 -26.43 3.99
N ALA A 162 7.04 -27.10 4.45
CA ALA A 162 7.82 -28.08 3.69
C ALA A 162 7.30 -29.53 3.77
N GLN A 163 6.43 -29.90 4.71
CA GLN A 163 6.09 -31.32 4.97
C GLN A 163 4.98 -31.91 4.09
N MET A 164 4.17 -31.09 3.41
CA MET A 164 2.97 -31.54 2.67
C MET A 164 3.06 -31.38 1.15
N GLU A 165 4.24 -31.09 0.60
CA GLU A 165 4.41 -30.84 -0.84
C GLU A 165 4.06 -32.08 -1.67
N GLY A 166 3.07 -31.95 -2.57
CA GLY A 166 2.60 -33.02 -3.45
C GLY A 166 1.59 -34.02 -2.85
N ARG A 167 1.12 -33.81 -1.62
CA ARG A 167 0.09 -34.63 -0.95
C ARG A 167 -1.23 -33.86 -0.79
N CYS A 168 -2.35 -34.58 -0.85
CA CYS A 168 -3.67 -34.00 -0.58
C CYS A 168 -3.79 -33.56 0.88
N TYR A 169 -4.15 -32.30 1.16
CA TYR A 169 -4.32 -31.81 2.54
C TYR A 169 -5.51 -32.44 3.29
N CYS A 170 -6.47 -33.03 2.57
CA CYS A 170 -7.61 -33.71 3.19
C CYS A 170 -7.24 -35.14 3.65
N CYS A 171 -6.61 -35.94 2.79
CA CYS A 171 -6.35 -37.37 3.06
C CYS A 171 -4.87 -37.80 3.09
N GLY A 172 -3.92 -36.91 2.80
CA GLY A 172 -2.47 -37.19 2.83
C GLY A 172 -1.93 -37.98 1.63
N GLN A 173 -2.79 -38.42 0.69
CA GLN A 173 -2.38 -39.19 -0.49
C GLN A 173 -1.86 -38.31 -1.63
N LYS A 174 -0.90 -38.83 -2.40
CA LYS A 174 -0.36 -38.19 -3.61
C LYS A 174 -1.28 -38.44 -4.82
N GLY A 175 -1.21 -37.58 -5.84
CA GLY A 175 -1.92 -37.77 -7.11
C GLY A 175 -3.23 -36.98 -7.27
N HIS A 176 -3.69 -36.26 -6.24
CA HIS A 176 -4.79 -35.31 -6.35
C HIS A 176 -4.68 -34.19 -5.30
N TYR A 177 -5.34 -33.07 -5.57
CA TYR A 177 -5.45 -31.94 -4.64
C TYR A 177 -6.74 -32.03 -3.81
N SER A 178 -6.79 -31.37 -2.65
CA SER A 178 -7.93 -31.39 -1.72
C SER A 178 -9.27 -30.98 -2.34
N HIS A 179 -9.24 -30.12 -3.36
CA HIS A 179 -10.45 -29.69 -4.08
C HIS A 179 -11.08 -30.82 -4.94
N LYS A 180 -10.33 -31.89 -5.23
CA LYS A 180 -10.77 -33.10 -5.95
C LYS A 180 -10.72 -34.35 -5.08
N CYS A 181 -10.64 -34.21 -3.75
CA CYS A 181 -10.55 -35.35 -2.83
C CYS A 181 -11.91 -36.00 -2.62
N ARG A 182 -11.96 -37.33 -2.72
CA ARG A 182 -13.17 -38.12 -2.45
C ARG A 182 -13.62 -38.08 -0.98
N GLN A 183 -12.71 -37.76 -0.06
CA GLN A 183 -12.97 -37.69 1.38
C GLN A 183 -13.18 -36.25 1.88
N ARG A 184 -13.48 -35.29 0.99
CA ARG A 184 -13.59 -33.86 1.36
C ARG A 184 -14.69 -33.56 2.38
N ASP A 185 -15.70 -34.41 2.48
CA ASP A 185 -16.86 -34.18 3.36
C ASP A 185 -16.61 -34.54 4.83
N LYS A 186 -15.42 -35.05 5.19
CA LYS A 186 -15.06 -35.30 6.60
C LYS A 186 -14.77 -33.99 7.35
N PRO A 187 -15.00 -33.94 8.68
CA PRO A 187 -14.72 -32.78 9.52
C PRO A 187 -13.31 -32.24 9.30
N LYS A 188 -13.15 -30.92 9.33
CA LYS A 188 -11.85 -30.28 9.08
C LYS A 188 -10.82 -30.72 10.11
N GLU A 189 -11.22 -30.99 11.35
CA GLU A 189 -10.31 -31.49 12.39
C GLU A 189 -9.68 -32.85 12.02
N GLU A 190 -10.35 -33.66 11.20
CA GLU A 190 -9.88 -34.98 10.75
C GLU A 190 -9.06 -34.93 9.45
N TRP A 191 -8.70 -33.73 8.98
CA TRP A 191 -7.88 -33.57 7.78
C TRP A 191 -6.41 -33.89 8.07
N ALA A 192 -5.73 -34.50 7.09
CA ALA A 192 -4.32 -34.90 7.23
C ALA A 192 -3.39 -33.74 7.61
N ILE A 193 -3.71 -32.51 7.20
CA ILE A 193 -2.96 -31.30 7.59
C ILE A 193 -3.01 -30.99 9.09
N HIS A 194 -4.01 -31.52 9.81
CA HIS A 194 -4.14 -31.37 11.26
C HIS A 194 -3.72 -32.63 12.03
N GLN A 195 -3.35 -33.70 11.33
CA GLN A 195 -2.88 -34.96 11.92
C GLN A 195 -1.35 -35.10 11.87
N SER A 196 -0.64 -34.22 11.15
CA SER A 196 0.82 -34.28 11.01
C SER A 196 1.59 -34.05 12.31
N ASP A 197 0.95 -33.55 13.36
CA ASP A 197 1.57 -33.41 14.68
C ASP A 197 1.58 -34.74 15.47
N ALA A 198 0.89 -35.79 14.99
CA ALA A 198 0.72 -37.06 15.70
C ALA A 198 1.47 -38.26 15.08
N GLN A 199 2.21 -38.08 13.97
CA GLN A 199 2.83 -39.18 13.22
C GLN A 199 4.38 -39.21 13.23
N GLU A 200 5.05 -38.51 14.15
CA GLU A 200 6.50 -38.67 14.34
C GLU A 200 6.90 -39.85 15.25
N ALA A 201 5.95 -40.68 15.72
CA ALA A 201 6.25 -41.76 16.67
C ALA A 201 6.39 -43.18 16.07
N GLU A 202 5.94 -43.47 14.85
CA GLU A 202 5.99 -44.84 14.30
C GLU A 202 6.43 -44.90 12.83
N ASP A 203 7.71 -44.64 12.57
CA ASP A 203 8.41 -45.29 11.46
C ASP A 203 9.89 -45.45 11.81
N LYS A 204 10.20 -46.45 12.65
CA LYS A 204 11.55 -47.01 12.78
C LYS A 204 11.66 -48.18 11.80
N PRO A 205 12.60 -48.19 10.85
CA PRO A 205 13.05 -49.42 10.24
C PRO A 205 14.22 -49.99 11.06
N GLU A 206 14.00 -51.10 11.77
CA GLU A 206 15.07 -51.90 12.38
C GLU A 206 14.89 -53.40 12.02
N ALA A 207 15.88 -53.93 11.29
CA ALA A 207 16.47 -55.29 11.33
C ALA A 207 16.99 -55.67 9.92
N GLN A 208 18.31 -55.67 9.66
CA GLN A 208 19.30 -56.78 9.88
C GLN A 208 19.06 -57.96 8.89
N GLN A 209 20.00 -58.65 8.24
CA GLN A 209 21.45 -58.88 8.32
C GLN A 209 21.82 -59.82 7.13
N HIS A 210 22.95 -59.62 6.43
CA HIS A 210 23.80 -60.62 5.71
C HIS A 210 24.76 -59.83 4.79
N VAL A 211 26.09 -59.97 4.67
CA VAL A 211 27.14 -60.87 5.18
C VAL A 211 28.44 -60.07 5.09
N GLN A 212 29.35 -60.29 6.04
CA GLN A 212 30.72 -59.80 6.05
C GLN A 212 31.63 -61.01 6.29
N LEU A 213 32.67 -61.17 5.45
CA LEU A 213 33.85 -62.07 5.50
C LEU A 213 34.43 -62.01 4.06
N GLU A 214 35.67 -61.71 3.71
CA GLU A 214 37.01 -61.44 4.26
C GLU A 214 37.71 -60.54 3.18
N GLN A 215 38.82 -59.82 3.33
CA GLN A 215 40.16 -60.22 3.79
C GLN A 215 41.01 -58.97 4.12
N ASP A 216 41.85 -59.15 5.14
CA ASP A 216 42.97 -58.30 5.56
C ASP A 216 44.14 -58.30 4.55
N SER A 217 44.94 -57.23 4.54
CA SER A 217 46.36 -57.24 4.98
C SER A 217 47.19 -56.07 4.40
N GLU A 218 47.78 -55.28 5.31
CA GLU A 218 49.18 -54.74 5.33
C GLU A 218 49.70 -53.96 4.09
N ASP A 219 50.28 -52.76 4.21
CA ASP A 219 51.64 -52.60 4.75
C ASP A 219 52.06 -51.13 5.07
N LYS A 220 53.14 -51.04 5.87
CA LYS A 220 53.70 -49.91 6.64
C LYS A 220 54.58 -48.90 5.88
N ALA A 221 55.02 -47.88 6.67
CA ALA A 221 56.27 -47.09 6.58
C ALA A 221 56.22 -45.88 5.61
N GLU A 222 56.76 -44.68 5.84
CA GLU A 222 57.64 -44.01 6.81
C GLU A 222 57.36 -42.49 6.57
N GLY A 223 57.29 -41.55 7.52
CA GLY A 223 58.31 -41.17 8.48
C GLY A 223 59.38 -40.25 7.86
N HIS A 224 59.16 -38.93 7.69
CA HIS A 224 60.24 -37.92 7.79
C HIS A 224 59.83 -36.42 7.73
N LYS A 225 60.13 -35.72 8.85
CA LYS A 225 60.77 -34.38 9.01
C LYS A 225 60.03 -33.11 8.53
N PHE A 226 59.70 -32.18 9.46
CA PHE A 226 60.51 -31.00 9.90
C PHE A 226 60.75 -30.03 8.72
N THR A 227 60.24 -28.79 8.66
CA THR A 227 60.51 -27.63 9.54
C THR A 227 59.59 -26.43 9.24
N ALA A 228 59.45 -25.56 10.24
CA ALA A 228 58.74 -24.28 10.28
C ALA A 228 59.41 -23.10 9.52
N ARG A 229 58.58 -22.13 9.08
CA ARG A 229 58.63 -20.65 9.31
C ARG A 229 57.85 -19.96 8.17
N LEU A 230 56.77 -19.19 8.41
CA LEU A 230 56.65 -17.84 8.99
C LEU A 230 57.38 -16.73 8.20
N ILE A 231 56.59 -15.69 7.85
CA ILE A 231 56.91 -14.28 7.49
C ILE A 231 56.99 -14.03 5.96
N GLN A 232 55.97 -13.44 5.32
CA GLN A 232 55.68 -11.99 5.17
C GLN A 232 56.72 -11.23 4.34
N ILE A 233 56.34 -10.83 3.12
CA ILE A 233 56.40 -9.45 2.60
C ILE A 233 55.12 -9.21 1.82
#